data_AF-A0A949CZ27-F1
#
_entry.id   AF-A0A949CZ27-F1
#
_cell.length_a   1.000
_cell.length_b   1.000
_cell.length_c   1.000
_cell.angle_alpha   90.00
_cell.angle_beta   90.00
_cell.angle_gamma   90.00
#
_symmetry.space_group_name_H-M   'P 1'
#
loop_
_entity.id
_entity.type
_entity.pdbx_description
1 polymer ?
#
loop_
_entity_poly.entity_id
_entity_poly.type
_entity_poly.pdbx_seq_one_letter_code
_entity_poly.pdbx_strand_id
1 'polypeptide(L)'
;MQSHPSINDSAASDVFVTPALFDRIVQSPHNLIAIHTANADDVIAQFRLLALRTGQSVYYWQEDAGIASLREREMRVPGSKRATDALRYILQSPQFGIYLFADFSEHLRPPNTGLLRQIARSRSVAGRKVVFVGDEIAMPEGMDAMVEFISHRPVAGTRPRLRDGRWVV
;
A
#
# COMPACT_ATOMS: atom_id res chain seq x y z
N MET A 1 9.94 -48.18 -7.55
CA MET A 1 10.91 -47.11 -7.25
C MET A 1 10.91 -46.14 -8.42
N GLN A 2 10.01 -45.16 -8.40
CA GLN A 2 9.99 -44.07 -9.39
C GLN A 2 9.79 -42.78 -8.62
N SER A 3 10.78 -41.92 -8.77
CA SER A 3 10.99 -40.68 -8.03
C SER A 3 10.01 -39.61 -8.51
N HIS A 4 9.14 -39.14 -7.61
CA HIS A 4 8.42 -37.89 -7.81
C HIS A 4 9.39 -36.73 -7.58
N PRO A 5 9.57 -35.79 -8.51
CA PRO A 5 10.15 -34.51 -8.16
C PRO A 5 9.06 -33.68 -7.46
N SER A 6 9.27 -33.38 -6.19
CA SER A 6 8.55 -32.32 -5.48
C SER A 6 8.87 -31.00 -6.17
N ILE A 7 7.92 -30.49 -6.96
CA ILE A 7 7.96 -29.11 -7.43
C ILE A 7 7.72 -28.24 -6.20
N ASN A 8 8.81 -27.75 -5.64
CA ASN A 8 8.79 -26.65 -4.70
C ASN A 8 8.49 -25.39 -5.53
N ASP A 9 7.22 -25.19 -5.89
CA ASP A 9 6.70 -23.93 -6.41
C ASP A 9 6.69 -22.94 -5.24
N SER A 10 7.88 -22.45 -4.87
CA SER A 10 7.97 -21.12 -4.29
C SER A 10 7.39 -20.19 -5.35
N ALA A 11 6.09 -19.88 -5.24
CA ALA A 11 5.45 -18.88 -6.05
C ALA A 11 6.34 -17.64 -5.99
N ALA A 12 7.03 -17.34 -7.10
CA ALA A 12 7.79 -16.12 -7.22
C ALA A 12 6.75 -15.01 -7.08
N SER A 13 6.70 -14.37 -5.91
CA SER A 13 5.80 -13.27 -5.64
C SER A 13 6.06 -12.21 -6.71
N ASP A 14 5.07 -11.95 -7.56
CA ASP A 14 5.17 -10.92 -8.59
C ASP A 14 5.53 -9.59 -7.90
N VAL A 15 6.60 -8.95 -8.35
CA VAL A 15 7.11 -7.73 -7.70
C VAL A 15 6.24 -6.57 -8.17
N PHE A 16 5.29 -6.17 -7.32
CA PHE A 16 4.37 -5.08 -7.58
C PHE A 16 4.92 -3.72 -7.16
N VAL A 17 5.51 -3.64 -5.96
CA VAL A 17 6.07 -2.40 -5.43
C VAL A 17 7.44 -2.16 -6.03
N THR A 18 7.42 -1.60 -7.23
CA THR A 18 8.60 -1.18 -8.00
C THR A 18 8.95 0.29 -7.72
N PRO A 19 10.19 0.72 -8.02
CA PRO A 19 10.53 2.14 -8.02
C PRO A 19 9.57 3.00 -8.86
N ALA A 20 9.11 2.48 -10.01
CA ALA A 20 8.16 3.19 -10.87
C ALA A 20 6.78 3.37 -10.22
N LEU A 21 6.27 2.36 -9.50
CA LEU A 21 5.03 2.50 -8.73
C LEU A 21 5.20 3.55 -7.61
N PHE A 22 6.34 3.49 -6.91
CA PHE A 22 6.65 4.46 -5.87
C PHE A 22 6.70 5.88 -6.43
N ASP A 23 7.41 6.10 -7.54
CA ASP A 23 7.50 7.39 -8.21
C ASP A 23 6.12 7.89 -8.66
N ARG A 24 5.27 7.00 -9.18
CA ARG A 24 3.86 7.32 -9.50
C ARG A 24 3.09 7.80 -8.27
N ILE A 25 3.23 7.12 -7.14
CA ILE A 25 2.60 7.52 -5.86
C ILE A 25 3.10 8.90 -5.43
N VAL A 26 4.40 9.16 -5.52
CA VAL A 26 5.00 10.45 -5.14
C VAL A 26 4.51 11.57 -6.05
N GLN A 27 4.50 11.35 -7.36
CA GLN A 27 4.14 12.34 -8.38
C GLN A 27 2.64 12.53 -8.54
N SER A 28 1.82 11.65 -7.95
CA SER A 28 0.36 11.77 -7.99
C SER A 28 -0.09 13.17 -7.55
N PRO A 29 -1.02 13.82 -8.26
CA PRO A 29 -1.65 15.04 -7.75
C PRO A 29 -2.58 14.74 -6.57
N HIS A 30 -2.99 13.49 -6.36
CA HIS A 30 -3.84 13.06 -5.26
C HIS A 30 -3.01 12.71 -4.03
N ASN A 31 -3.45 13.16 -2.85
CA ASN A 31 -2.83 12.76 -1.59
C ASN A 31 -3.43 11.47 -1.01
N LEU A 32 -4.56 11.03 -1.56
CA LEU A 32 -5.19 9.77 -1.22
C LEU A 32 -5.03 8.83 -2.40
N ILE A 33 -4.58 7.62 -2.13
CA ILE A 33 -4.29 6.60 -3.13
C ILE A 33 -4.88 5.29 -2.61
N ALA A 34 -5.51 4.51 -3.49
CA ALA A 34 -6.04 3.20 -3.18
C ALA A 34 -5.37 2.17 -4.09
N ILE A 35 -4.66 1.22 -3.50
CA ILE A 35 -4.06 0.06 -4.16
C ILE A 35 -4.99 -1.13 -3.97
N HIS A 36 -5.66 -1.53 -5.04
CA HIS A 36 -6.50 -2.73 -5.05
C HIS A 36 -5.64 -3.97 -5.23
N THR A 37 -5.65 -4.87 -4.25
CA THR A 37 -4.89 -6.13 -4.28
C THR A 37 -5.48 -7.16 -3.32
N ALA A 38 -5.51 -8.42 -3.74
CA ALA A 38 -5.88 -9.53 -2.86
C ALA A 38 -4.78 -9.84 -1.81
N ASN A 39 -3.55 -9.37 -2.02
CA ASN A 39 -2.39 -9.69 -1.18
C ASN A 39 -1.80 -8.43 -0.54
N ALA A 40 -2.54 -7.80 0.38
CA ALA A 40 -2.11 -6.55 1.01
C ALA A 40 -0.78 -6.72 1.77
N ASP A 41 -0.63 -7.81 2.51
CA ASP A 41 0.59 -8.12 3.27
C ASP A 41 1.85 -8.17 2.39
N ASP A 42 1.74 -8.80 1.21
CA ASP A 42 2.83 -8.86 0.23
C ASP A 42 3.22 -7.46 -0.23
N VAL A 43 2.23 -6.59 -0.52
CA VAL A 43 2.48 -5.21 -0.92
C VAL A 43 3.17 -4.43 0.20
N ILE A 44 2.71 -4.56 1.46
CA ILE A 44 3.37 -3.92 2.62
C ILE A 44 4.81 -4.42 2.78
N ALA A 45 5.05 -5.73 2.63
CA ALA A 45 6.39 -6.33 2.70
C ALA A 45 7.31 -5.79 1.59
N GLN A 46 6.80 -5.65 0.37
CA GLN A 46 7.57 -5.09 -0.74
C GLN A 46 7.87 -3.58 -0.54
N PHE A 47 6.92 -2.79 -0.01
CA PHE A 47 7.19 -1.41 0.41
C PHE A 47 8.29 -1.32 1.47
N ARG A 48 8.31 -2.27 2.42
CA ARG A 48 9.36 -2.33 3.42
C ARG A 48 10.73 -2.57 2.80
N LEU A 49 10.84 -3.53 1.88
CA LEU A 49 12.08 -3.79 1.16
C LEU A 49 12.55 -2.58 0.36
N LEU A 50 11.62 -1.89 -0.32
CA LEU A 50 11.92 -0.65 -1.04
C LEU A 50 12.43 0.43 -0.08
N ALA A 51 11.74 0.69 1.03
CA ALA A 51 12.10 1.72 2.00
C ALA A 51 13.47 1.46 2.64
N LEU A 52 13.78 0.20 2.98
CA LEU A 52 15.09 -0.21 3.48
C LEU A 52 16.20 0.01 2.45
N ARG A 53 15.94 -0.27 1.17
CA ARG A 53 16.94 -0.12 0.09
C ARG A 53 17.19 1.34 -0.30
N THR A 54 16.14 2.15 -0.32
CA THR A 54 16.16 3.51 -0.90
C THR A 54 16.23 4.61 0.16
N GLY A 55 16.01 4.27 1.42
CA GLY A 55 15.93 5.24 2.50
C GLY A 55 14.67 6.10 2.48
N GLN A 56 13.66 5.76 1.69
CA GLN A 56 12.42 6.53 1.58
C GLN A 56 11.59 6.50 2.88
N SER A 57 10.89 7.61 3.17
CA SER A 57 10.03 7.77 4.34
C SER A 57 8.68 7.09 4.13
N VAL A 58 8.63 5.78 4.41
CA VAL A 58 7.42 4.96 4.33
C VAL A 58 7.05 4.47 5.73
N TYR A 59 5.78 4.62 6.08
CA TYR A 59 5.21 4.25 7.36
C TYR A 59 4.03 3.32 7.16
N TYR A 60 3.78 2.45 8.13
CA TYR A 60 2.63 1.56 8.14
C TYR A 60 1.86 1.76 9.45
N TRP A 61 0.56 1.93 9.34
CA TRP A 61 -0.35 2.00 10.48
C TRP A 61 -0.98 0.64 10.76
N GLN A 62 -0.97 0.23 12.02
CA GLN A 62 -1.72 -0.92 12.54
C GLN A 62 -2.47 -0.49 13.79
N GLU A 63 -3.62 -1.11 14.08
CA GLU A 63 -4.44 -0.74 15.24
C GLU A 63 -3.72 -1.02 16.58
N ASP A 64 -2.92 -2.08 16.64
CA ASP A 64 -2.18 -2.49 17.84
C ASP A 64 -0.90 -1.65 18.08
N ALA A 65 -0.25 -1.18 17.01
CA ALA A 65 1.05 -0.53 17.05
C ALA A 65 1.04 0.98 16.73
N GLY A 66 0.00 1.47 16.06
CA GLY A 66 -0.05 2.80 15.47
C GLY A 66 0.84 2.92 14.23
N ILE A 67 1.23 4.16 13.90
CA ILE A 67 2.16 4.47 12.80
C ILE A 67 3.58 4.07 13.19
N ALA A 68 4.20 3.20 12.40
CA ALA A 68 5.59 2.78 12.54
C ALA A 68 6.36 2.96 11.22
N SER A 69 7.64 3.31 11.29
CA SER A 69 8.51 3.38 10.11
C SER A 69 8.80 1.98 9.57
N LEU A 70 8.68 1.82 8.25
CA LEU A 70 9.10 0.58 7.58
C LEU A 70 10.62 0.50 7.41
N ARG A 71 11.31 1.65 7.48
CA ARG A 71 12.77 1.75 7.42
C ARG A 71 13.41 1.54 8.79
N GLU A 72 12.88 2.19 9.83
CA GLU A 72 13.48 2.25 11.17
C GLU A 72 12.60 1.51 12.19
N ARG A 73 13.05 0.34 12.65
CA ARG A 73 12.24 -0.56 13.48
C ARG A 73 11.76 0.07 14.80
N GLU A 74 12.54 0.97 15.38
CA GLU A 74 12.24 1.61 16.67
C GLU A 74 11.43 2.90 16.53
N MET A 75 11.34 3.46 15.32
CA MET A 75 10.63 4.70 15.08
C MET A 75 9.12 4.44 14.97
N ARG A 76 8.40 4.85 16.01
CA ARG A 76 6.94 4.81 16.07
C ARG A 76 6.40 6.17 16.50
N VAL A 77 5.19 6.49 16.06
CA VAL A 77 4.50 7.72 16.46
C VAL A 77 3.64 7.43 17.69
N PRO A 78 3.96 7.97 18.88
CA PRO A 78 3.15 7.78 20.08
C PRO A 78 1.72 8.29 19.89
N GLY A 79 0.75 7.61 20.50
CA GLY A 79 -0.66 8.01 20.46
C GLY A 79 -1.38 7.80 19.12
N SER A 80 -0.71 7.20 18.12
CA SER A 80 -1.28 7.00 16.79
C SER A 80 -2.02 5.68 16.58
N LYS A 81 -2.30 4.90 17.65
CA LYS A 81 -3.01 3.62 17.55
C LYS A 81 -4.42 3.77 17.01
N ARG A 82 -5.13 4.83 17.39
CA ARG A 82 -6.48 5.10 16.86
C ARG A 82 -6.36 5.74 15.48
N ALA A 83 -7.13 5.26 14.51
CA ALA A 83 -7.17 5.79 13.15
C ALA A 83 -7.34 7.32 13.10
N THR A 84 -8.22 7.87 13.94
CA THR A 84 -8.44 9.33 14.02
C THR A 84 -7.20 10.09 14.44
N ASP A 85 -6.43 9.57 15.40
CA ASP A 85 -5.24 10.21 15.92
C ASP A 85 -4.07 10.08 14.94
N ALA A 86 -3.96 8.92 14.26
CA ALA A 86 -3.02 8.71 13.15
C ALA A 86 -3.27 9.71 12.01
N LEU A 87 -4.53 9.87 11.56
CA LEU A 87 -4.87 10.81 10.50
C LEU A 87 -4.62 12.27 10.91
N ARG A 88 -4.87 12.63 12.19
CA ARG A 88 -4.56 13.97 12.70
C ARG A 88 -3.06 14.23 12.70
N TYR A 89 -2.25 13.25 13.12
CA TYR A 89 -0.80 13.33 13.02
C TYR A 89 -0.35 13.53 11.57
N ILE A 90 -0.84 12.72 10.63
CA ILE A 90 -0.50 12.83 9.21
C ILE A 90 -0.86 14.21 8.65
N LEU A 91 -2.05 14.73 8.99
CA LEU A 91 -2.50 16.05 8.56
C LEU A 91 -1.57 17.18 9.04
N GLN A 92 -0.98 17.02 10.22
CA GLN A 92 -0.07 17.99 10.86
C GLN A 92 1.41 17.76 10.53
N SER A 93 1.76 16.63 9.92
CA SER A 93 3.16 16.29 9.60
C SER A 93 3.78 17.31 8.65
N PRO A 94 4.94 17.91 9.01
CA PRO A 94 5.64 18.88 8.17
C PRO A 94 6.50 18.22 7.07
N GLN A 95 6.86 16.96 7.24
CA GLN A 95 7.75 16.23 6.34
C GLN A 95 6.99 15.34 5.36
N PHE A 96 7.65 15.05 4.23
CA PHE A 96 7.24 14.03 3.29
C PHE A 96 7.06 12.68 3.98
N GLY A 97 6.00 11.97 3.61
CA GLY A 97 5.79 10.60 4.05
C GLY A 97 4.69 9.90 3.26
N ILE A 98 4.93 8.62 2.97
CA ILE A 98 3.92 7.69 2.50
C ILE A 98 3.43 6.88 3.70
N TYR A 99 2.14 6.95 3.97
CA TYR A 99 1.48 6.29 5.08
C TYR A 99 0.57 5.20 4.54
N LEU A 100 0.95 3.95 4.78
CA LEU A 100 0.22 2.77 4.34
C LEU A 100 -0.83 2.39 5.40
N PHE A 101 -2.01 2.05 4.92
CA PHE A 101 -3.12 1.52 5.71
C PHE A 101 -3.66 0.28 5.01
N ALA A 102 -3.48 -0.88 5.63
CA ALA A 102 -4.14 -2.12 5.23
C ALA A 102 -5.45 -2.28 6.01
N ASP A 103 -6.44 -2.94 5.43
CA ASP A 103 -7.71 -3.29 6.08
C ASP A 103 -8.45 -2.12 6.75
N PHE A 104 -8.34 -0.92 6.15
CA PHE A 104 -8.83 0.31 6.77
C PHE A 104 -10.34 0.57 6.56
N SER A 105 -11.04 -0.31 5.85
CA SER A 105 -12.43 -0.09 5.41
C SER A 105 -13.37 0.24 6.57
N GLU A 106 -13.22 -0.41 7.73
CA GLU A 106 -14.03 -0.11 8.91
C GLU A 106 -13.84 1.33 9.41
N HIS A 107 -12.65 1.90 9.23
CA HIS A 107 -12.32 3.24 9.68
C HIS A 107 -12.75 4.34 8.70
N LEU A 108 -13.32 4.02 7.53
CA LEU A 108 -13.84 4.97 6.53
C LEU A 108 -15.21 5.55 6.93
N ARG A 109 -15.30 6.03 8.17
CA ARG A 109 -16.51 6.62 8.78
C ARG A 109 -16.16 7.91 9.54
N PRO A 110 -17.13 8.81 9.81
CA PRO A 110 -16.87 9.97 10.64
C PRO A 110 -16.24 9.60 12.01
N PRO A 111 -15.27 10.38 12.51
CA PRO A 111 -14.76 11.65 11.96
C PRO A 111 -13.65 11.50 10.90
N ASN A 112 -13.18 10.29 10.62
CA ASN A 112 -12.00 10.04 9.76
C ASN A 112 -12.21 10.54 8.33
N THR A 113 -13.42 10.43 7.79
CA THR A 113 -13.75 10.94 6.45
C THR A 113 -13.55 12.45 6.32
N GLY A 114 -13.81 13.22 7.38
CA GLY A 114 -13.53 14.65 7.43
C GLY A 114 -12.03 14.95 7.36
N LEU A 115 -11.22 14.20 8.09
CA LEU A 115 -9.75 14.32 8.08
C LEU A 115 -9.17 13.93 6.73
N LEU A 116 -9.64 12.82 6.14
CA LEU A 116 -9.19 12.37 4.82
C LEU A 116 -9.51 13.42 3.74
N ARG A 117 -10.69 14.04 3.78
CA ARG A 117 -11.04 15.16 2.88
C ARG A 117 -10.13 16.38 3.07
N GLN A 118 -9.65 16.65 4.29
CA GLN A 118 -8.68 17.72 4.54
C GLN A 118 -7.28 17.36 4.00
N ILE A 119 -6.85 16.11 4.20
CA ILE A 119 -5.59 15.58 3.63
C ILE A 119 -5.63 15.67 2.11
N ALA A 120 -6.72 15.22 1.47
CA ALA A 120 -6.91 15.25 0.03
C ALA A 120 -6.74 16.65 -0.58
N ARG A 121 -7.24 17.69 0.10
CA ARG A 121 -7.19 19.07 -0.39
C ARG A 121 -5.92 19.82 -0.04
N SER A 122 -5.04 19.24 0.78
CA SER A 122 -3.81 19.90 1.20
C SER A 122 -2.82 20.00 0.05
N ARG A 123 -2.34 21.21 -0.23
CA ARG A 123 -1.31 21.47 -1.25
C ARG A 123 0.08 21.66 -0.62
N SER A 124 0.46 20.77 0.28
CA SER A 124 1.76 20.82 0.95
C SER A 124 2.90 20.53 -0.04
N VAL A 125 3.92 21.40 -0.06
CA VAL A 125 5.16 21.25 -0.83
C VAL A 125 5.94 19.99 -0.42
N ALA A 126 5.83 19.60 0.85
CA ALA A 126 6.49 18.41 1.38
C ALA A 126 5.75 17.11 1.05
N GLY A 127 4.51 17.13 0.51
CA GLY A 127 3.77 15.96 0.01
C GLY A 127 3.53 14.82 1.03
N ARG A 128 2.30 14.68 1.54
CA ARG A 128 1.89 13.50 2.32
C ARG A 128 0.98 12.62 1.48
N LYS A 129 1.28 11.33 1.40
CA LYS A 129 0.46 10.34 0.69
C LYS A 129 -0.13 9.37 1.70
N VAL A 130 -1.45 9.27 1.72
CA VAL A 130 -2.17 8.21 2.42
C VAL A 130 -2.53 7.17 1.38
N VAL A 131 -2.00 5.97 1.56
CA VAL A 131 -2.17 4.86 0.63
C VAL A 131 -2.93 3.75 1.34
N PHE A 132 -4.15 3.49 0.87
CA PHE A 132 -4.94 2.35 1.28
C PHE A 132 -4.54 1.14 0.45
N VAL A 133 -4.40 -0.02 1.08
CA VAL A 133 -4.03 -1.28 0.42
C VAL A 133 -5.03 -2.35 0.85
N GLY A 134 -5.68 -3.01 -0.12
CA GLY A 134 -6.68 -4.04 0.17
C GLY A 134 -7.42 -4.46 -1.08
N ASP A 135 -8.21 -5.52 -1.01
CA ASP A 135 -8.86 -6.12 -2.18
C ASP A 135 -9.98 -5.21 -2.72
N GLU A 136 -10.91 -4.84 -1.84
CA GLU A 136 -12.01 -3.94 -2.12
C GLU A 136 -12.01 -2.76 -1.14
N ILE A 137 -11.59 -1.60 -1.64
CA ILE A 137 -11.56 -0.35 -0.89
C ILE A 137 -12.74 0.51 -1.36
N ALA A 138 -13.87 0.38 -0.67
CA ALA A 138 -15.06 1.19 -0.93
C ALA A 138 -14.90 2.58 -0.28
N MET A 139 -14.68 3.60 -1.11
CA MET A 139 -14.57 4.97 -0.61
C MET A 139 -15.95 5.53 -0.26
N PRO A 140 -16.06 6.33 0.82
CA PRO A 140 -17.30 7.02 1.15
C PRO A 140 -17.74 7.99 0.04
N GLU A 141 -19.05 8.22 -0.06
CA GLU A 141 -19.64 9.04 -1.11
C GLU A 141 -18.93 10.40 -1.29
N GLY A 142 -18.66 10.72 -2.55
CA GLY A 142 -18.02 11.97 -2.97
C GLY A 142 -16.51 12.04 -2.70
N MET A 143 -15.87 10.94 -2.28
CA MET A 143 -14.42 10.88 -2.10
C MET A 143 -13.68 10.26 -3.28
N ASP A 144 -14.33 9.49 -4.14
CA ASP A 144 -13.66 8.79 -5.27
C ASP A 144 -12.87 9.75 -6.16
N ALA A 145 -13.43 10.92 -6.47
CA ALA A 145 -12.76 11.95 -7.29
C ALA A 145 -11.49 12.54 -6.63
N MET A 146 -11.26 12.28 -5.34
CA MET A 146 -10.10 12.75 -4.58
C MET A 146 -9.03 11.67 -4.41
N VAL A 147 -9.31 10.44 -4.85
CA VAL A 147 -8.44 9.27 -4.67
C VAL A 147 -7.91 8.82 -6.03
N GLU A 148 -6.62 8.55 -6.12
CA GLU A 148 -6.08 7.80 -7.25
C GLU A 148 -6.20 6.30 -7.00
N PHE A 149 -6.81 5.56 -7.94
CA PHE A 149 -6.93 4.11 -7.87
C PHE A 149 -5.84 3.43 -8.70
N ILE A 150 -5.17 2.44 -8.09
CA ILE A 150 -4.12 1.62 -8.70
C ILE A 150 -4.49 0.16 -8.49
N SER A 151 -4.60 -0.63 -9.57
CA SER A 151 -4.88 -2.05 -9.46
C SER A 151 -3.61 -2.89 -9.54
N HIS A 152 -3.38 -3.73 -8.53
CA HIS A 152 -2.47 -4.85 -8.59
C HIS A 152 -3.25 -6.08 -9.03
N ARG A 153 -3.25 -6.34 -10.33
CA ARG A 153 -3.62 -7.67 -10.83
C ARG A 153 -2.35 -8.50 -10.86
N PRO A 154 -2.23 -9.58 -10.06
CA PRO A 154 -1.16 -10.53 -10.31
C PRO A 154 -1.31 -10.97 -11.77
N VAL A 155 -0.23 -10.88 -12.54
CA VAL A 155 -0.24 -11.42 -13.89
C VAL A 155 -0.55 -12.89 -13.72
N ALA A 156 -1.74 -13.33 -14.14
CA ALA A 156 -2.07 -14.74 -14.15
C ALA A 156 -0.99 -15.39 -15.02
N GLY A 157 -0.05 -16.09 -14.38
CA GLY A 157 1.06 -16.72 -15.07
C GLY A 157 0.49 -17.47 -16.25
N THR A 158 0.93 -17.14 -17.47
CA THR A 158 0.44 -17.75 -18.69
C THR A 158 0.48 -19.25 -18.46
N ARG A 159 -0.68 -19.90 -18.28
CA ARG A 159 -0.72 -21.36 -18.12
C ARG A 159 -0.02 -21.92 -19.35
N PRO A 160 1.13 -22.59 -19.20
CA PRO A 160 1.85 -23.10 -20.35
C PRO A 160 0.88 -24.00 -21.11
N ARG A 161 0.56 -23.63 -22.36
CA ARG A 161 -0.30 -24.46 -23.18
C ARG A 161 0.59 -25.44 -23.91
N LEU A 162 0.23 -26.72 -23.83
CA LEU A 162 0.89 -27.75 -24.62
C LEU A 162 0.51 -27.51 -26.09
N ARG A 163 1.48 -27.14 -26.92
CA ARG A 163 1.31 -27.06 -28.38
C ARG A 163 2.26 -28.05 -29.02
N ASP A 164 1.70 -29.03 -29.71
CA ASP A 164 2.46 -30.04 -30.48
C ASP A 164 3.51 -30.81 -29.65
N GLY A 165 3.20 -31.12 -28.38
CA GLY A 165 4.12 -31.81 -27.46
C GLY A 165 5.24 -30.92 -26.88
N ARG A 166 5.19 -29.61 -27.11
CA ARG A 166 6.10 -28.62 -26.52
C ARG A 166 5.34 -27.68 -25.59
N TRP A 167 5.93 -27.40 -24.44
CA TRP A 167 5.46 -26.36 -23.53
C TRP A 167 5.81 -25.00 -24.13
N VAL A 168 4.80 -24.16 -24.36
CA VAL A 168 4.98 -22.78 -24.82
C VAL A 168 4.56 -21.85 -23.68
N VAL A 169 5.44 -20.91 -23.33
CA VAL A 169 5.24 -19.86 -22.33
C VAL A 169 4.64 -18.62 -22.98
#